data_AF-A0A959Z013-F1
#
_entry.id   AF-A0A959Z013-F1
#
_cell.length_a   1.000
_cell.length_b   1.000
_cell.length_c   1.000
_cell.angle_alpha   90.00
_cell.angle_beta   90.00
_cell.angle_gamma   90.00
#
_symmetry.space_group_name_H-M   'P 1'
#
loop_
_entity.id
_entity.type
_entity.pdbx_description
1 polymer ?
#
loop_
_entity_poly.entity_id
_entity_poly.type
_entity_poly.pdbx_seq_one_letter_code
_entity_poly.pdbx_strand_id
1 'polypeptide(L)'
;GEAWFKSRFLPALKPLSITALLATLVLLFAFQGQRILDQPIDIVLIAIPLALQTYFIFFLTWKGGRWLGLPYRTCAPASMIGASNFFELAVAVAIALFGLNSGAALATVVG
;
A
#
# COMPACT_ATOMS: atom_id res chain seq x y z
N GLY A 1 31.83 -9.74 -5.47
CA GLY A 1 30.39 -10.03 -5.31
C GLY A 1 29.56 -8.76 -5.18
N GLU A 2 29.82 -7.95 -4.15
CA GLU A 2 28.98 -6.81 -3.76
C GLU A 2 28.83 -5.72 -4.84
N ALA A 3 29.91 -5.37 -5.54
CA ALA A 3 29.87 -4.38 -6.62
C ALA A 3 28.97 -4.83 -7.79
N TRP A 4 29.00 -6.12 -8.17
CA TRP A 4 28.13 -6.68 -9.21
C TRP A 4 26.66 -6.74 -8.75
N PHE A 5 26.42 -7.12 -7.50
CA PHE A 5 25.08 -7.14 -6.92
C PHE A 5 24.42 -5.74 -6.93
N LYS A 6 25.17 -4.71 -6.50
CA LYS A 6 24.69 -3.32 -6.44
C LYS A 6 24.56 -2.64 -7.81
N SER A 7 25.47 -2.92 -8.75
CA SER A 7 25.52 -2.21 -10.05
C SER A 7 24.77 -2.90 -11.18
N ARG A 8 24.59 -4.22 -11.13
CA ARG A 8 23.97 -5.01 -12.22
C ARG A 8 22.69 -5.72 -11.78
N PHE A 9 22.73 -6.44 -10.66
CA PHE A 9 21.60 -7.29 -10.24
C PHE A 9 20.43 -6.48 -9.65
N LEU A 10 20.68 -5.62 -8.65
CA LEU A 10 19.64 -4.78 -8.03
C LEU A 10 18.94 -3.85 -9.04
N PRO A 11 19.65 -3.16 -9.95
CA PRO A 11 19.00 -2.30 -10.95
C PRO A 11 18.13 -3.09 -11.93
N ALA A 12 18.50 -4.34 -12.24
CA ALA A 12 17.72 -5.21 -13.13
C ALA A 12 16.43 -5.73 -12.45
N LEU A 13 16.44 -5.93 -11.13
CA LEU A 13 15.26 -6.39 -10.38
C LEU A 13 14.22 -5.30 -10.09
N LYS A 14 14.63 -4.03 -9.98
CA LYS A 14 13.70 -2.89 -9.78
C LYS A 14 12.53 -2.87 -10.77
N PRO A 15 12.75 -2.88 -12.10
CA PRO A 15 11.64 -2.86 -13.05
C PRO A 15 10.79 -4.13 -12.99
N LEU A 16 11.40 -5.29 -12.72
CA LEU A 16 10.66 -6.54 -12.57
C LEU A 16 9.69 -6.49 -11.38
N SER A 17 10.15 -6.01 -10.23
CA SER A 17 9.32 -5.87 -9.03
C SER A 17 8.13 -4.95 -9.30
N ILE A 18 8.36 -3.74 -9.83
CA ILE A 18 7.29 -2.78 -10.14
C ILE A 18 6.30 -3.39 -11.15
N THR A 19 6.79 -4.09 -12.17
CA THR A 19 5.93 -4.72 -13.19
C THR A 19 5.07 -5.83 -12.59
N ALA A 20 5.63 -6.69 -11.74
CA ALA A 20 4.88 -7.76 -11.07
C ALA A 20 3.82 -7.21 -10.12
N LEU A 21 4.14 -6.13 -9.41
CA LEU A 21 3.27 -5.40 -8.49
C LEU A 21 2.06 -4.82 -9.22
N LEU A 22 2.31 -4.11 -10.32
CA LEU A 22 1.27 -3.56 -11.19
C LEU A 22 0.43 -4.66 -11.85
N ALA A 23 1.06 -5.73 -12.33
CA ALA A 23 0.33 -6.87 -12.90
C ALA A 23 -0.61 -7.51 -11.86
N THR A 24 -0.14 -7.68 -10.62
CA THR A 24 -0.95 -8.19 -9.51
C THR A 24 -2.14 -7.28 -9.23
N LEU A 25 -1.91 -5.97 -9.15
CA LEU A 25 -2.97 -4.98 -8.96
C LEU A 25 -4.03 -5.05 -10.07
N VAL A 26 -3.61 -5.08 -11.34
CA VAL A 26 -4.54 -5.21 -12.48
C VAL A 26 -5.36 -6.49 -12.40
N LEU A 27 -4.73 -7.62 -12.07
CA LEU A 27 -5.43 -8.91 -11.94
C LEU A 27 -6.44 -8.90 -10.80
N LEU A 28 -6.09 -8.34 -9.65
CA LEU A 28 -6.99 -8.23 -8.50
C LEU A 28 -8.22 -7.39 -8.83
N PHE A 29 -8.03 -6.23 -9.46
CA PHE A 29 -9.12 -5.38 -9.93
C PHE A 29 -9.95 -6.06 -11.02
N ALA A 30 -9.35 -6.84 -11.92
CA ALA A 30 -10.08 -7.60 -12.93
C ALA A 30 -10.96 -8.69 -12.30
N PHE A 31 -10.45 -9.42 -11.31
CA PHE A 31 -11.20 -10.48 -10.63
C PHE A 31 -12.30 -9.94 -9.70
N GLN A 32 -12.11 -8.76 -9.12
CA GLN A 32 -13.09 -8.12 -8.23
C GLN A 32 -13.95 -7.06 -8.93
N GLY A 33 -13.72 -6.79 -10.21
CA GLY A 33 -14.33 -5.67 -10.95
C GLY A 33 -15.85 -5.67 -10.93
N GLN A 34 -16.49 -6.83 -11.00
CA GLN A 34 -17.95 -6.91 -10.96
C GLN A 34 -18.52 -6.53 -9.58
N ARG A 35 -17.87 -6.97 -8.49
CA ARG A 35 -18.22 -6.55 -7.12
C ARG A 35 -18.02 -5.06 -6.92
N ILE A 36 -16.94 -4.52 -7.49
CA ILE A 36 -16.63 -3.08 -7.43
C ILE A 36 -17.74 -2.25 -8.09
N LEU A 37 -18.28 -2.74 -9.21
CA LEU A 37 -19.38 -2.07 -9.93
C LEU A 37 -20.73 -2.25 -9.25
N ASP A 38 -21.01 -3.44 -8.69
CA ASP A 38 -22.30 -3.75 -8.07
C ASP A 38 -22.46 -3.11 -6.67
N GLN A 39 -21.35 -2.87 -5.96
CA GLN A 39 -21.34 -2.38 -4.57
C GLN A 39 -20.46 -1.13 -4.38
N PRO A 40 -20.76 0.00 -5.06
CA PRO A 40 -19.93 1.21 -5.00
C PRO A 40 -19.94 1.87 -3.61
N ILE A 41 -21.03 1.71 -2.85
CA ILE A 41 -21.17 2.30 -1.51
C ILE A 41 -20.21 1.61 -0.52
N ASP A 42 -20.05 0.29 -0.62
CA ASP A 42 -19.16 -0.48 0.25
C ASP A 42 -17.70 -0.06 0.05
N ILE A 43 -17.31 0.23 -1.20
CA ILE A 43 -15.98 0.78 -1.52
C ILE A 43 -15.77 2.14 -0.86
N VAL A 44 -16.73 3.05 -0.95
CA VAL A 44 -16.62 4.37 -0.33
C VAL A 44 -16.50 4.24 1.19
N LEU A 45 -17.28 3.33 1.78
CA LEU A 45 -17.22 3.01 3.21
C LEU A 45 -15.87 2.45 3.65
N ILE A 46 -15.12 1.76 2.77
CA ILE A 46 -13.76 1.27 3.01
C ILE A 46 -12.72 2.39 2.78
N ALA A 47 -12.90 3.18 1.71
CA ALA A 47 -11.96 4.23 1.33
C ALA A 47 -11.89 5.37 2.35
N ILE A 48 -13.03 5.77 2.93
CA ILE A 48 -13.08 6.84 3.94
C ILE A 48 -12.19 6.55 5.16
N PRO A 49 -12.33 5.41 5.88
CA PRO A 49 -11.53 5.13 7.05
C PRO A 49 -10.05 4.96 6.70
N LEU A 50 -9.71 4.39 5.54
CA LEU A 50 -8.32 4.26 5.10
C LEU A 50 -7.68 5.62 4.78
N ALA A 51 -8.38 6.49 4.05
CA ALA A 51 -7.91 7.84 3.80
C ALA A 51 -7.72 8.60 5.12
N LEU A 52 -8.71 8.53 6.01
CA LEU A 52 -8.63 9.15 7.33
C LEU A 52 -7.45 8.62 8.13
N GLN A 53 -7.24 7.30 8.14
CA GLN A 53 -6.11 6.65 8.80
C GLN A 53 -4.78 7.17 8.24
N THR A 54 -4.60 7.22 6.92
CA THR A 54 -3.36 7.69 6.29
C THR A 54 -3.08 9.14 6.66
N TYR A 55 -4.06 10.03 6.58
CA TYR A 55 -3.87 11.42 7.01
C TYR A 55 -3.59 11.52 8.50
N PHE A 56 -4.31 10.76 9.32
CA PHE A 56 -4.12 10.75 10.76
C PHE A 56 -2.70 10.33 11.14
N ILE A 57 -2.21 9.22 10.60
CA ILE A 57 -0.84 8.73 10.85
C ILE A 57 0.19 9.72 10.32
N PHE A 58 -0.03 10.32 9.14
CA PHE A 58 0.86 11.35 8.60
C PHE A 58 0.98 12.54 9.56
N PHE A 59 -0.13 13.11 10.02
CA PHE A 59 -0.10 14.25 10.94
C PHE A 59 0.45 13.87 12.32
N LEU A 60 0.15 12.67 12.82
CA LEU A 60 0.65 12.18 14.09
C LEU A 60 2.18 12.03 14.05
N THR A 61 2.70 11.35 13.03
CA THR A 61 4.14 11.14 12.86
C THR A 61 4.87 12.46 12.55
N TRP A 62 4.24 13.36 11.79
CA TRP A 62 4.82 14.67 11.49
C TRP A 62 4.90 15.55 12.73
N LYS A 63 3.81 15.67 13.49
CA LYS A 63 3.80 16.41 14.76
C LYS A 63 4.77 15.79 15.77
N GLY A 64 4.81 14.46 15.86
CA GLY A 64 5.77 13.75 16.70
C GLY A 64 7.22 14.04 16.31
N GLY A 65 7.55 13.99 15.01
CA GLY A 65 8.87 14.32 14.51
C GLY A 65 9.25 15.79 14.75
N ARG A 66 8.29 16.71 14.63
CA ARG A 66 8.49 18.13 14.96
C ARG A 66 8.72 18.34 16.45
N TRP A 67 8.00 17.64 17.32
CA TRP A 67 8.21 17.69 18.77
C TRP A 67 9.58 17.15 19.19
N LEU A 68 10.08 16.14 18.48
CA LEU A 68 11.44 15.59 18.63
C LEU A 68 12.53 16.49 18.01
N GLY A 69 12.18 17.65 17.45
CA GLY A 69 13.14 18.60 16.89
C GLY A 69 13.68 18.23 15.50
N LEU A 70 13.05 17.29 14.77
CA LEU A 70 13.51 16.89 13.45
C LEU A 70 13.35 18.03 12.41
N PRO A 71 14.35 18.24 11.54
CA PRO A 71 14.24 19.17 10.44
C PRO A 71 13.16 18.72 9.46
N TYR A 72 12.46 19.68 8.85
CA TYR A 72 11.36 19.41 7.91
C TYR A 72 11.76 18.46 6.77
N ARG A 73 13.00 18.59 6.27
CA ARG A 73 13.56 17.76 5.19
C ARG A 73 13.64 16.28 5.52
N THR A 74 13.70 15.92 6.80
CA THR A 74 13.70 14.52 7.26
C THR A 74 12.33 14.10 7.74
N CYS A 75 11.62 15.00 8.43
CA CYS A 75 10.32 14.73 9.02
C CYS A 75 9.24 14.46 7.97
N ALA A 76 9.17 15.26 6.89
CA ALA A 76 8.13 15.06 5.87
C ALA A 76 8.25 13.71 5.13
N PRO A 77 9.43 13.28 4.63
CA PRO A 77 9.57 11.94 4.06
C PRO A 77 9.33 10.81 5.07
N ALA A 78 9.80 10.96 6.31
CA ALA A 78 9.58 9.97 7.36
C ALA A 78 8.09 9.79 7.69
N SER A 79 7.32 10.89 7.73
CA SER A 79 5.88 10.86 7.93
C SER A 79 5.13 10.24 6.76
N MET A 80 5.58 10.47 5.52
CA MET A 80 5.03 9.77 4.35
C MET A 80 5.29 8.27 4.45
N ILE A 81 6.50 7.85 4.81
CA ILE A 81 6.82 6.42 4.99
C ILE A 81 5.94 5.81 6.09
N GLY A 82 5.77 6.51 7.22
CA GLY A 82 4.94 6.03 8.33
C GLY A 82 3.45 5.92 7.98
N ALA A 83 2.96 6.74 7.06
CA ALA A 83 1.56 6.71 6.60
C ALA A 83 1.31 5.71 5.47
N SER A 84 2.36 5.18 4.82
CA SER A 84 2.26 4.23 3.71
C SER A 84 1.89 2.83 4.19
N ASN A 85 1.05 2.14 3.41
CA ASN A 85 0.67 0.75 3.66
C ASN A 85 1.31 -0.19 2.62
N PHE A 86 1.64 -1.41 3.03
CA PHE A 86 2.07 -2.49 2.13
C PHE A 86 0.85 -3.28 1.65
N PHE A 87 0.22 -2.75 0.61
CA PHE A 87 -0.92 -3.33 -0.07
C PHE A 87 -0.71 -4.82 -0.42
N GLU A 88 0.42 -5.16 -1.04
CA GLU A 88 0.66 -6.51 -1.58
C GLU A 88 0.68 -7.56 -0.48
N LEU A 89 1.31 -7.23 0.65
CA LEU A 89 1.34 -8.10 1.81
C LEU A 89 -0.06 -8.23 2.43
N ALA A 90 -0.80 -7.13 2.51
CA ALA A 90 -2.16 -7.12 3.05
C ALA A 90 -3.10 -8.00 2.23
N VAL A 91 -3.07 -7.88 0.90
CA VAL A 91 -3.86 -8.71 -0.02
C VAL A 91 -3.46 -10.19 0.09
N ALA A 92 -2.17 -10.50 0.09
CA ALA A 92 -1.69 -11.87 0.20
C ALA A 92 -2.19 -12.54 1.50
N VAL A 93 -2.11 -11.83 2.63
CA VAL A 93 -2.61 -12.31 3.92
C VAL A 93 -4.13 -12.44 3.92
N ALA A 94 -4.86 -11.47 3.38
CA ALA A 94 -6.32 -11.50 3.33
C ALA A 94 -6.84 -12.66 2.48
N ILE A 95 -6.25 -12.89 1.30
CA ILE A 95 -6.59 -14.03 0.43
C ILE A 95 -6.24 -15.36 1.12
N ALA A 96 -5.08 -15.44 1.78
CA ALA A 96 -4.65 -16.67 2.45
C ALA A 96 -5.55 -17.06 3.64
N LEU A 97 -6.03 -16.08 4.41
CA LEU A 97 -6.83 -16.33 5.61
C LEU A 97 -8.35 -16.38 5.35
N PHE A 98 -8.85 -15.53 4.46
CA PHE A 98 -10.29 -15.34 4.26
C PHE A 98 -10.78 -15.75 2.85
N GLY A 99 -9.86 -16.06 1.94
CA GLY A 99 -10.17 -16.41 0.56
C GLY A 99 -10.42 -15.18 -0.34
N LEU A 100 -10.35 -15.41 -1.65
CA LEU A 100 -10.36 -14.36 -2.68
C LEU A 100 -11.71 -13.62 -2.80
N ASN A 101 -12.81 -14.28 -2.46
CA ASN A 101 -14.17 -13.72 -2.56
C ASN A 101 -14.65 -13.00 -1.28
N SER A 102 -13.80 -12.92 -0.26
CA SER A 102 -14.14 -12.29 1.02
C SER A 102 -14.13 -10.76 0.95
N GLY A 103 -14.93 -10.11 1.80
CA GLY A 103 -14.89 -8.66 1.96
C GLY A 103 -13.54 -8.15 2.48
N ALA A 104 -12.79 -8.98 3.20
CA ALA A 104 -11.43 -8.65 3.64
C ALA A 104 -10.43 -8.58 2.47
N ALA A 105 -10.53 -9.49 1.51
CA ALA A 105 -9.75 -9.43 0.28
C ALA A 105 -10.14 -8.21 -0.57
N LEU A 106 -11.43 -7.87 -0.65
CA LEU A 106 -11.88 -6.65 -1.35
C LEU A 106 -11.34 -5.38 -0.67
N ALA A 107 -11.42 -5.29 0.66
CA ALA A 107 -10.97 -4.13 1.40
C ALA A 107 -9.46 -3.89 1.28
N THR A 108 -8.66 -4.95 1.17
CA THR A 108 -7.21 -4.85 0.96
C THR A 108 -6.83 -4.56 -0.48
N VAL A 109 -7.69 -4.90 -1.47
CA VAL A 109 -7.46 -4.61 -2.90
C VAL A 109 -7.83 -3.17 -3.26
N VAL A 110 -8.88 -2.64 -2.64
CA VAL A 110 -9.40 -1.30 -2.92
C VAL A 110 -8.71 -0.23 -2.07
N GLY A 111 -8.23 -0.63 -0.89
CA GLY A 111 -7.59 0.24 0.10
C GLY A 111 -6.14 0.59 -0.20
#